data_AF-A0A4V2BJ67-F1
#
_entry.id   AF-A0A4V2BJ67-F1
#
_cell.length_a   1.000
_cell.length_b   1.000
_cell.length_c   1.000
_cell.angle_alpha   90.00
_cell.angle_beta   90.00
_cell.angle_gamma   90.00
#
_symmetry.space_group_name_H-M   'P 1'
#
loop_
_entity.id
_entity.type
_entity.pdbx_description
1 polymer ?
#
loop_
_entity_poly.entity_id
_entity_poly.type
_entity_poly.pdbx_seq_one_letter_code
_entity_poly.pdbx_strand_id
1 'polypeptide(L)'
;MNNPAASRESADALPGDLDTLYATHLQILARRADEALARGGFDHLLVPSGSLHYQAFDDRDYPYAVNPQFKAWLPLTRVPDSWLVYTPGQRPKLIFLQPFDYWHVVPDAPNGWWVEHFDIHIIRKPEQALALLPGPAARCAILGEPQSALGAASGEGYVPNNPEAVINYLEYHRSYKTAYEIALMRQAQRLAVRGHRAAEAAFREGRSEFGIHMAYCAAVGQDANDLPYGNIIALDE
;
A
#
# COMPACT_ATOMS: atom_id res chain seq x y z
N MET A 1 16.82 9.89 24.48
CA MET A 1 15.48 10.27 25.00
C MET A 1 14.49 9.33 24.35
N ASN A 2 13.91 8.41 25.13
CA ASN A 2 12.96 7.41 24.65
C ASN A 2 11.70 8.10 24.12
N ASN A 3 11.38 7.88 22.85
CA ASN A 3 10.11 8.29 22.27
C ASN A 3 9.02 7.29 22.73
N PRO A 4 8.03 7.72 23.54
CA PRO A 4 7.00 6.82 24.06
C PRO A 4 5.90 6.50 23.03
N ALA A 5 6.03 6.92 21.78
CA ALA A 5 5.07 6.65 20.70
C ALA A 5 5.25 5.28 20.03
N ALA A 6 6.36 4.56 20.26
CA ALA A 6 6.64 3.24 19.67
C ALA A 6 6.11 2.06 20.51
N SER A 7 5.40 2.33 21.60
CA SER A 7 4.95 1.30 22.54
C SER A 7 3.49 1.51 22.91
N ARG A 8 2.59 1.27 21.95
CA ARG A 8 1.16 0.98 22.19
C ARG A 8 0.50 0.47 20.90
N GLU A 9 1.06 -0.55 20.29
CA GLU A 9 0.21 -1.50 19.58
C GLU A 9 -0.71 -2.12 20.63
N SER A 10 -1.96 -1.67 20.69
CA SER A 10 -2.97 -2.38 21.46
C SER A 10 -3.07 -3.78 20.85
N ALA A 11 -2.56 -4.77 21.59
CA ALA A 11 -2.65 -6.19 21.31
C ALA A 11 -4.09 -6.69 21.38
N ASP A 12 -4.96 -6.19 20.49
CA ASP A 12 -6.01 -7.04 19.92
C ASP A 12 -5.26 -8.01 19.01
N ALA A 13 -4.85 -9.14 19.59
CA ALA A 13 -4.11 -10.17 18.90
C ALA A 13 -4.80 -10.45 17.56
N LEU A 14 -4.08 -10.18 16.47
CA LEU A 14 -4.49 -10.62 15.15
C LEU A 14 -4.75 -12.13 15.23
N PRO A 15 -5.81 -12.66 14.58
CA PRO A 15 -6.06 -14.09 14.62
C PRO A 15 -4.78 -14.82 14.24
N GLY A 16 -4.42 -15.88 14.96
CA GLY A 16 -3.24 -16.74 14.66
C GLY A 16 -3.29 -17.44 13.29
N ASP A 17 -4.19 -17.00 12.41
CA ASP A 17 -4.50 -17.49 11.08
C ASP A 17 -4.07 -16.49 9.98
N LEU A 18 -3.65 -15.25 10.31
CA LEU A 18 -3.32 -14.26 9.26
C LEU A 18 -2.20 -14.70 8.32
N ASP A 19 -1.18 -15.36 8.84
CA ASP A 19 -0.07 -15.87 8.02
C ASP A 19 -0.55 -16.95 7.03
N THR A 20 -1.36 -17.91 7.50
CA THR A 20 -1.96 -18.95 6.64
C THR A 20 -2.92 -18.35 5.61
N LEU A 21 -3.76 -17.41 6.03
CA LEU A 21 -4.66 -16.67 5.14
C LEU A 21 -3.87 -15.88 4.09
N TYR A 22 -2.74 -15.29 4.48
CA TYR A 22 -1.90 -14.49 3.59
C TYR A 22 -1.18 -15.35 2.56
N ALA A 23 -0.60 -16.48 2.96
CA ALA A 23 -0.02 -17.44 2.03
C ALA A 23 -1.04 -17.88 0.96
N THR A 24 -2.27 -18.17 1.39
CA THR A 24 -3.39 -18.49 0.47
C THR A 24 -3.75 -17.32 -0.44
N HIS A 25 -3.75 -16.11 0.10
CA HIS A 25 -4.01 -14.89 -0.65
C HIS A 25 -2.97 -14.66 -1.76
N LEU A 26 -1.68 -14.82 -1.47
CA LEU A 26 -0.61 -14.69 -2.47
C LEU A 26 -0.72 -15.74 -3.57
N GLN A 27 -1.09 -16.99 -3.26
CA GLN A 27 -1.34 -18.00 -4.28
C GLN A 27 -2.47 -17.60 -5.24
N ILE A 28 -3.54 -16.99 -4.69
CA ILE A 28 -4.67 -16.49 -5.49
C ILE A 28 -4.22 -15.32 -6.37
N LEU A 29 -3.43 -14.38 -5.84
CA LEU A 29 -2.90 -13.26 -6.60
C LEU A 29 -1.93 -13.70 -7.69
N ALA A 30 -1.01 -14.61 -7.40
CA ALA A 30 -0.08 -15.20 -8.35
C ALA A 30 -0.83 -15.80 -9.55
N ARG A 31 -1.83 -16.66 -9.29
CA ARG A 31 -2.66 -17.25 -10.36
C ARG A 31 -3.40 -16.20 -11.19
N ARG A 32 -3.91 -15.15 -10.55
CA ARG A 32 -4.59 -14.04 -11.25
C ARG A 32 -3.61 -13.24 -12.10
N ALA A 33 -2.40 -13.00 -11.60
CA ALA A 33 -1.36 -12.29 -12.32
C ALA A 33 -0.84 -13.11 -13.52
N ASP A 34 -0.67 -14.42 -13.37
CA ASP A 34 -0.30 -15.32 -14.48
C ASP A 34 -1.29 -15.20 -15.63
N GLU A 35 -2.59 -15.31 -15.34
CA GLU A 35 -3.65 -15.18 -16.35
C GLU A 35 -3.71 -13.76 -16.94
N ALA A 36 -3.54 -12.72 -16.13
CA ALA A 36 -3.52 -11.34 -16.61
C ALA A 36 -2.35 -11.08 -17.58
N LEU A 37 -1.15 -11.56 -17.22
CA LEU A 37 0.06 -11.45 -18.03
C LEU A 37 -0.07 -12.23 -19.34
N ALA A 38 -0.61 -13.46 -19.28
CA ALA A 38 -0.88 -14.26 -20.47
C ALA A 38 -1.84 -13.56 -21.43
N ARG A 39 -2.92 -12.94 -20.92
CA ARG A 39 -3.87 -12.15 -21.72
C ARG A 39 -3.25 -10.90 -22.32
N GLY A 40 -2.37 -10.24 -21.58
CA GLY A 40 -1.68 -9.02 -22.04
C GLY A 40 -0.46 -9.29 -22.93
N GLY A 41 0.01 -10.54 -23.03
CA GLY A 41 1.22 -10.90 -23.78
C GLY A 41 2.53 -10.46 -23.12
N PHE A 42 2.54 -10.32 -21.78
CA PHE A 42 3.69 -9.88 -20.98
C PHE A 42 4.30 -11.03 -20.18
N ASP A 43 5.58 -10.91 -19.83
CA ASP A 43 6.32 -11.92 -19.06
C ASP A 43 6.42 -11.55 -17.57
N HIS A 44 6.38 -10.25 -17.26
CA HIS A 44 6.60 -9.74 -15.92
C HIS A 44 5.54 -8.71 -15.54
N LEU A 45 5.08 -8.77 -14.29
CA LEU A 45 4.25 -7.74 -13.68
C LEU A 45 5.14 -6.90 -12.75
N LEU A 46 5.23 -5.60 -13.02
CA LEU A 46 5.95 -4.64 -12.20
C LEU A 46 4.96 -3.62 -11.65
N VAL A 47 4.97 -3.40 -10.34
CA VAL A 47 4.04 -2.48 -9.70
C VAL A 47 4.84 -1.55 -8.78
N PRO A 48 5.13 -0.32 -9.19
CA PRO A 48 5.68 0.68 -8.28
C PRO A 48 4.67 0.98 -7.16
N SER A 49 5.16 1.24 -5.94
CA SER A 49 4.34 1.65 -4.81
C SER A 49 3.78 3.06 -4.96
N GLY A 50 4.33 3.87 -5.88
CA GLY A 50 4.02 5.29 -6.07
C GLY A 50 5.11 6.18 -5.49
N SER A 51 5.06 7.47 -5.81
CA SER A 51 6.06 8.47 -5.40
C SER A 51 5.44 9.55 -4.53
N LEU A 52 6.26 10.38 -3.88
CA LEU A 52 5.79 11.63 -3.28
C LEU A 52 5.42 12.63 -4.37
N HIS A 53 4.34 13.39 -4.14
CA HIS A 53 3.88 14.46 -5.03
C HIS A 53 4.10 15.78 -4.31
N TYR A 54 4.69 16.76 -4.99
CA TYR A 54 5.02 18.07 -4.40
C TYR A 54 4.07 19.16 -4.89
N GLN A 55 3.79 20.12 -4.02
CA GLN A 55 2.99 21.29 -4.35
C GLN A 55 3.74 22.16 -5.37
N ALA A 56 2.99 22.75 -6.29
CA ALA A 56 3.59 23.53 -7.37
C ALA A 56 4.41 24.71 -6.79
N PHE A 57 5.69 24.75 -7.15
CA PHE A 57 6.65 25.78 -6.70
C PHE A 57 6.95 25.78 -5.19
N ASP A 58 6.70 24.66 -4.50
CA ASP A 58 6.93 24.48 -3.06
C ASP A 58 7.74 23.21 -2.80
N ASP A 59 8.40 23.11 -1.64
CA ASP A 59 9.10 21.91 -1.17
C ASP A 59 8.20 21.01 -0.31
N ARG A 60 6.95 21.44 -0.04
CA ARG A 60 5.94 20.66 0.65
C ARG A 60 5.28 19.59 -0.23
N ASP A 61 5.16 18.38 0.29
CA ASP A 61 4.46 17.27 -0.33
C ASP A 61 2.94 17.25 -0.04
N TYR A 62 2.21 16.55 -0.90
CA TYR A 62 0.86 16.07 -0.64
C TYR A 62 0.90 14.78 0.19
N PRO A 63 -0.17 14.46 0.94
CA PRO A 63 -0.26 13.17 1.62
C PRO A 63 -0.04 12.01 0.64
N TYR A 64 0.96 11.19 0.93
CA TYR A 64 1.29 10.02 0.12
C TYR A 64 0.14 9.00 0.12
N ALA A 65 -0.20 8.51 -1.07
CA ALA A 65 -1.13 7.41 -1.25
C ALA A 65 -0.47 6.28 -2.04
N VAL A 66 -0.32 5.12 -1.41
CA VAL A 66 0.23 3.93 -2.07
C VAL A 66 -0.65 3.46 -3.23
N ASN A 67 -0.01 3.03 -4.31
CA ASN A 67 -0.64 2.39 -5.46
C ASN A 67 -1.53 1.21 -5.01
N PRO A 68 -2.84 1.20 -5.30
CA PRO A 68 -3.74 0.11 -4.94
C PRO A 68 -3.31 -1.27 -5.48
N GLN A 69 -2.68 -1.32 -6.65
CA GLN A 69 -2.17 -2.57 -7.21
C GLN A 69 -0.97 -3.10 -6.39
N PHE A 70 -0.17 -2.22 -5.77
CA PHE A 70 0.95 -2.61 -4.92
C PHE A 70 0.46 -3.16 -3.57
N LYS A 71 -0.38 -2.39 -2.86
CA LYS A 71 -0.93 -2.81 -1.55
C LYS A 71 -1.94 -3.96 -1.63
N ALA A 72 -2.32 -4.36 -2.83
CA ALA A 72 -3.07 -5.60 -3.02
C ALA A 72 -2.22 -6.82 -2.66
N TRP A 73 -0.90 -6.79 -2.86
CA TRP A 73 0.00 -7.92 -2.59
C TRP A 73 0.65 -7.85 -1.21
N LEU A 74 1.03 -6.65 -0.78
CA LEU A 74 1.86 -6.43 0.41
C LEU A 74 1.13 -5.54 1.43
N PRO A 75 1.23 -5.80 2.73
CA PRO A 75 0.63 -4.97 3.78
C PRO A 75 1.44 -3.68 4.05
N LEU A 76 2.04 -3.08 3.01
CA LEU A 76 2.86 -1.88 3.10
C LEU A 76 2.16 -0.71 2.44
N THR A 77 1.94 0.37 3.20
CA THR A 77 1.17 1.54 2.74
C THR A 77 1.92 2.87 2.81
N ARG A 78 3.15 2.88 3.36
CA ARG A 78 3.96 4.08 3.59
C ARG A 78 5.40 3.87 3.09
N VAL A 79 5.53 3.41 1.85
CA VAL A 79 6.82 2.98 1.25
C VAL A 79 6.98 3.54 -0.16
N PRO A 80 7.12 4.86 -0.35
CA PRO A 80 7.29 5.44 -1.68
C PRO A 80 8.52 4.86 -2.40
N ASP A 81 8.48 4.92 -3.73
CA ASP A 81 9.57 4.56 -4.65
C ASP A 81 10.10 3.11 -4.49
N SER A 82 9.24 2.24 -3.95
CA SER A 82 9.47 0.80 -3.85
C SER A 82 8.77 0.07 -4.99
N TRP A 83 9.19 -1.15 -5.29
CA TRP A 83 8.64 -1.92 -6.42
C TRP A 83 8.30 -3.34 -6.01
N LEU A 84 7.11 -3.76 -6.40
CA LEU A 84 6.75 -5.17 -6.48
C LEU A 84 7.10 -5.68 -7.87
N VAL A 85 7.76 -6.83 -7.92
CA VAL A 85 8.12 -7.53 -9.14
C VAL A 85 7.60 -8.96 -9.06
N TYR A 86 6.80 -9.34 -10.04
CA TYR A 86 6.27 -10.70 -10.15
C TYR A 86 6.55 -11.28 -11.53
N THR A 87 7.00 -12.53 -11.56
CA THR A 87 7.23 -13.34 -12.76
C THR A 87 6.56 -14.70 -12.54
N PRO A 88 5.75 -15.20 -13.48
CA PRO A 88 5.11 -16.51 -13.34
C PRO A 88 6.10 -17.61 -12.96
N GLY A 89 5.74 -18.41 -11.96
CA GLY A 89 6.56 -19.50 -11.43
C GLY A 89 7.72 -19.08 -10.52
N GLN A 90 7.91 -17.78 -10.27
CA GLN A 90 8.92 -17.26 -9.33
C GLN A 90 8.27 -16.73 -8.06
N ARG A 91 9.05 -16.71 -6.98
CA ARG A 91 8.65 -15.99 -5.76
C ARG A 91 8.55 -14.49 -6.08
N PRO A 92 7.50 -13.78 -5.62
CA PRO A 92 7.42 -12.33 -5.78
C PRO A 92 8.62 -11.64 -5.12
N LYS A 93 9.15 -10.62 -5.78
CA LYS A 93 10.26 -9.80 -5.29
C LYS A 93 9.76 -8.44 -4.85
N LEU A 94 10.25 -7.96 -3.70
CA LEU A 94 10.07 -6.60 -3.22
C LEU A 94 11.40 -5.87 -3.29
N ILE A 95 11.48 -4.82 -4.11
CA ILE A 95 12.57 -3.86 -4.07
C ILE A 95 12.13 -2.74 -3.13
N PHE A 96 12.72 -2.71 -1.93
CA PHE A 96 12.30 -1.86 -0.81
C PHE A 96 13.22 -0.66 -0.69
N LEU A 97 12.70 0.55 -0.90
CA LEU A 97 13.46 1.77 -0.65
C LEU A 97 13.53 2.03 0.85
N GLN A 98 14.75 1.96 1.40
CA GLN A 98 15.07 2.38 2.75
C GLN A 98 16.13 3.48 2.66
N PRO A 99 15.73 4.76 2.52
CA PRO A 99 16.68 5.84 2.33
C PRO A 99 17.59 5.96 3.56
N PHE A 100 18.84 6.37 3.33
CA PHE A 100 19.74 6.74 4.43
C PHE A 100 19.63 8.24 4.62
N ASP A 101 18.82 8.67 5.57
CA ASP A 101 18.59 10.07 5.87
C ASP A 101 18.71 10.31 7.38
N TYR A 102 19.34 11.43 7.73
CA TYR A 102 19.47 11.91 9.11
C TYR A 102 18.23 12.68 9.58
N TRP A 103 17.42 13.19 8.66
CA TRP A 103 16.22 13.99 8.95
C TRP A 103 14.97 13.15 9.19
N HIS A 104 14.89 11.98 8.55
CA HIS A 104 13.71 11.12 8.60
C HIS A 104 13.99 9.86 9.42
N VAL A 105 12.96 9.37 10.13
CA VAL A 105 13.03 8.04 10.73
C VAL A 105 13.17 7.03 9.59
N VAL A 106 14.30 6.33 9.55
CA VAL A 106 14.53 5.26 8.59
C VAL A 106 13.46 4.19 8.82
N PRO A 107 12.67 3.78 7.80
CA PRO A 107 11.70 2.71 7.96
C PRO A 107 12.40 1.49 8.54
N ASP A 108 11.81 0.82 9.53
CA ASP A 108 12.38 -0.44 10.02
C ASP A 108 12.54 -1.42 8.85
N ALA A 109 13.54 -2.28 8.94
CA ALA A 109 13.67 -3.35 7.95
C ALA A 109 12.35 -4.14 7.89
N PRO A 110 11.90 -4.54 6.69
CA PRO A 110 10.74 -5.41 6.52
C PRO A 110 10.72 -6.53 7.55
N ASN A 111 9.68 -6.54 8.39
CA ASN A 111 9.49 -7.53 9.44
C ASN A 111 8.01 -7.96 9.51
N GLY A 112 7.78 -9.07 10.21
CA GLY A 112 6.45 -9.66 10.38
C GLY A 112 6.20 -10.87 9.47
N TRP A 113 4.97 -11.38 9.55
CA TRP A 113 4.53 -12.64 8.94
C TRP A 113 4.59 -12.68 7.41
N TRP A 114 4.53 -11.53 6.73
CA TRP A 114 4.52 -11.48 5.26
C TRP A 114 5.91 -11.64 4.62
N VAL A 115 6.98 -11.39 5.39
CA VAL A 115 8.35 -11.23 4.86
C VAL A 115 8.87 -12.50 4.19
N GLU A 116 8.60 -13.66 4.76
CA GLU A 116 9.10 -14.95 4.23
C GLU A 116 8.57 -15.30 2.84
N HIS A 117 7.46 -14.68 2.43
CA HIS A 117 6.80 -14.91 1.15
C HIS A 117 7.45 -14.13 -0.01
N PHE A 118 8.40 -13.22 0.28
CA PHE A 118 9.03 -12.35 -0.72
C PHE A 118 10.55 -12.51 -0.76
N ASP A 119 11.12 -12.31 -1.95
CA ASP A 119 12.54 -12.00 -2.12
C ASP A 119 12.75 -10.48 -1.95
N ILE A 120 13.36 -10.04 -0.85
CA ILE A 120 13.44 -8.62 -0.48
C ILE A 120 14.84 -8.06 -0.78
N HIS A 121 14.88 -7.03 -1.62
CA HIS A 121 16.11 -6.30 -1.96
C HIS A 121 16.01 -4.87 -1.43
N ILE A 122 16.86 -4.51 -0.48
CA ILE A 122 16.88 -3.16 0.09
C ILE A 122 17.74 -2.25 -0.80
N ILE A 123 17.17 -1.14 -1.23
CA ILE A 123 17.87 -0.08 -1.95
C ILE A 123 17.90 1.21 -1.12
N ARG A 124 18.88 2.07 -1.37
CA ARG A 124 19.07 3.37 -0.70
C ARG A 124 18.66 4.56 -1.55
N LYS A 125 18.61 4.38 -2.88
CA LYS A 125 18.19 5.39 -3.84
C LYS A 125 17.24 4.77 -4.86
N PRO A 126 16.18 5.47 -5.30
CA PRO A 126 15.22 4.93 -6.26
C PRO A 126 15.86 4.33 -7.52
N GLU A 127 16.91 4.95 -8.05
CA GLU A 127 17.55 4.54 -9.31
C GLU A 127 18.22 3.16 -9.21
N GLN A 128 18.56 2.70 -8.00
CA GLN A 128 19.14 1.38 -7.78
C GLN A 128 18.17 0.24 -8.10
N ALA A 129 16.86 0.51 -8.11
CA ALA A 129 15.87 -0.48 -8.54
C ALA A 129 16.11 -0.94 -9.98
N LEU A 130 16.65 -0.08 -10.85
CA LEU A 130 16.84 -0.38 -12.28
C LEU A 130 17.64 -1.67 -12.52
N ALA A 131 18.67 -1.93 -11.72
CA ALA A 131 19.50 -3.14 -11.84
C ALA A 131 18.82 -4.42 -11.36
N LEU A 132 17.67 -4.31 -10.69
CA LEU A 132 16.94 -5.41 -10.07
C LEU A 132 15.66 -5.79 -10.83
N LEU A 133 15.24 -4.95 -11.79
CA LEU A 133 14.07 -5.17 -12.64
C LEU A 133 14.39 -6.20 -13.75
N PRO A 134 13.42 -7.06 -14.11
CA PRO A 134 13.64 -8.17 -15.03
C PRO A 134 13.43 -7.79 -16.51
N GLY A 135 14.14 -8.51 -17.39
CA GLY A 135 13.89 -8.51 -18.82
C GLY A 135 14.04 -7.15 -19.50
N PRO A 136 13.69 -7.04 -20.79
CA PRO A 136 13.50 -5.74 -21.43
C PRO A 136 12.15 -5.15 -21.00
N ALA A 137 12.08 -3.83 -20.78
CA ALA A 137 10.87 -3.14 -20.33
C ALA A 137 9.63 -3.43 -21.23
N ALA A 138 9.83 -3.67 -22.52
CA ALA A 138 8.78 -4.03 -23.49
C ALA A 138 8.04 -5.35 -23.16
N ARG A 139 8.63 -6.23 -22.34
CA ARG A 139 8.01 -7.49 -21.88
C ARG A 139 7.38 -7.37 -20.50
N CYS A 140 7.36 -6.17 -19.92
CA CYS A 140 6.79 -5.90 -18.61
C CYS A 140 5.44 -5.20 -18.71
N ALA A 141 4.44 -5.70 -17.98
CA ALA A 141 3.26 -4.94 -17.62
C ALA A 141 3.59 -4.10 -16.38
N ILE A 142 3.68 -2.79 -16.53
CA ILE A 142 4.09 -1.85 -15.50
C ILE A 142 2.88 -1.03 -15.06
N LEU A 143 2.37 -1.32 -13.86
CA LEU A 143 1.10 -0.76 -13.34
C LEU A 143 1.38 0.36 -12.34
N GLY A 144 1.37 1.61 -12.78
CA GLY A 144 1.72 2.75 -11.93
C GLY A 144 1.55 4.10 -12.61
N GLU A 145 1.88 5.16 -11.87
CA GLU A 145 1.83 6.53 -12.38
C GLU A 145 3.06 6.85 -13.24
N PRO A 146 2.97 7.71 -14.27
CA PRO A 146 4.11 8.09 -15.10
C PRO A 146 5.36 8.54 -14.33
N GLN A 147 5.18 9.17 -13.16
CA GLN A 147 6.22 9.63 -12.24
C GLN A 147 7.07 8.49 -11.67
N SER A 148 6.56 7.26 -11.68
CA SER A 148 7.32 6.08 -11.29
C SER A 148 8.30 5.61 -12.38
N ALA A 149 8.39 6.27 -13.53
CA ALA A 149 9.30 5.85 -14.59
C ALA A 149 10.77 5.81 -14.13
N LEU A 150 11.47 4.72 -14.44
CA LEU A 150 12.90 4.56 -14.16
C LEU A 150 13.70 4.37 -15.46
N GLY A 151 14.89 4.97 -15.54
CA GLY A 151 15.76 4.83 -16.71
C GLY A 151 15.25 5.50 -17.99
N ALA A 152 14.29 6.43 -17.91
CA ALA A 152 13.71 7.09 -19.09
C ALA A 152 14.76 7.79 -19.98
N ALA A 153 15.86 8.27 -19.39
CA ALA A 153 16.95 8.92 -20.12
C ALA A 153 17.72 7.99 -21.07
N SER A 154 17.64 6.66 -20.90
CA SER A 154 18.39 5.69 -21.73
C SER A 154 17.58 5.13 -22.91
N GLY A 155 16.35 5.61 -23.16
CA GLY A 155 15.51 5.17 -24.29
C GLY A 155 14.84 3.79 -24.11
N GLU A 156 15.30 2.98 -23.16
CA GLU A 156 14.76 1.67 -22.78
C GLU A 156 14.26 1.67 -21.31
N GLY A 157 13.72 2.80 -20.87
CA GLY A 157 13.26 2.96 -19.50
C GLY A 157 12.04 2.10 -19.15
N TYR A 158 11.93 1.75 -17.88
CA TYR A 158 10.75 1.13 -17.28
C TYR A 158 9.70 2.22 -17.02
N VAL A 159 8.92 2.52 -18.06
CA VAL A 159 7.83 3.51 -18.00
C VAL A 159 6.50 2.79 -17.80
N PRO A 160 5.69 3.17 -16.80
CA PRO A 160 4.36 2.61 -16.62
C PRO A 160 3.50 2.66 -17.88
N ASN A 161 3.12 1.48 -18.36
CA ASN A 161 2.36 1.28 -19.60
C ASN A 161 0.91 0.88 -19.35
N ASN A 162 0.56 0.50 -18.11
CA ASN A 162 -0.81 0.26 -17.65
C ASN A 162 -1.71 -0.51 -18.65
N PRO A 163 -1.28 -1.69 -19.15
CA PRO A 163 -1.99 -2.38 -20.21
C PRO A 163 -3.40 -2.76 -19.78
N GLU A 164 -4.40 -2.28 -20.54
CA GLU A 164 -5.82 -2.41 -20.22
C GLU A 164 -6.24 -3.87 -20.01
N ALA A 165 -5.74 -4.79 -20.84
CA ALA A 165 -6.04 -6.22 -20.71
C ALA A 165 -5.61 -6.81 -19.35
N VAL A 166 -4.49 -6.34 -18.80
CA VAL A 166 -3.97 -6.77 -17.49
C VAL A 166 -4.77 -6.10 -16.38
N ILE A 167 -4.94 -4.77 -16.44
CA ILE A 167 -5.64 -3.99 -15.41
C ILE A 167 -7.09 -4.47 -15.28
N ASN A 168 -7.83 -4.56 -16.39
CA ASN A 168 -9.25 -4.92 -16.35
C ASN A 168 -9.45 -6.31 -15.74
N TYR A 169 -8.56 -7.27 -16.06
CA TYR A 169 -8.61 -8.59 -15.46
C TYR A 169 -8.36 -8.54 -13.95
N LEU A 170 -7.28 -7.87 -13.51
CA LEU A 170 -6.94 -7.79 -12.09
C LEU A 170 -8.01 -7.03 -11.27
N GLU A 171 -8.51 -5.90 -11.79
CA GLU A 171 -9.54 -5.08 -11.13
C GLU A 171 -10.88 -5.82 -11.05
N TYR A 172 -11.29 -6.54 -12.10
CA TYR A 172 -12.48 -7.40 -12.03
C TYR A 172 -12.33 -8.42 -10.90
N HIS A 173 -11.17 -9.06 -10.79
CA HIS A 173 -10.94 -10.07 -9.76
C HIS A 173 -10.80 -9.51 -8.34
N ARG A 174 -10.49 -8.22 -8.17
CA ARG A 174 -10.55 -7.56 -6.85
C ARG A 174 -11.96 -7.46 -6.28
N SER A 175 -12.99 -7.63 -7.10
CA SER A 175 -14.36 -7.74 -6.58
C SER A 175 -14.55 -9.00 -5.71
N TYR A 176 -13.74 -10.05 -5.90
CA TYR A 176 -13.76 -11.31 -5.15
C TYR A 176 -12.65 -11.36 -4.09
N LYS A 177 -13.02 -11.05 -2.85
CA LYS A 177 -12.09 -10.90 -1.73
C LYS A 177 -11.65 -12.28 -1.24
N THR A 178 -10.37 -12.41 -1.01
CA THR A 178 -9.76 -13.55 -0.31
C THR A 178 -10.14 -13.55 1.17
N ALA A 179 -9.99 -14.68 1.83
CA ALA A 179 -10.26 -14.78 3.26
C ALA A 179 -9.35 -13.85 4.11
N TYR A 180 -8.11 -13.64 3.67
CA TYR A 180 -7.19 -12.63 4.23
C TYR A 180 -7.77 -11.21 4.14
N GLU A 181 -8.19 -10.77 2.95
CA GLU A 181 -8.77 -9.43 2.76
C GLU A 181 -10.03 -9.24 3.60
N ILE A 182 -10.90 -10.26 3.67
CA ILE A 182 -12.09 -10.22 4.53
C ILE A 182 -11.71 -10.11 6.01
N ALA A 183 -10.66 -10.80 6.47
CA ALA A 183 -10.18 -10.68 7.83
C ALA A 183 -9.69 -9.26 8.14
N LEU A 184 -8.95 -8.63 7.22
CA LEU A 184 -8.52 -7.24 7.34
C LEU A 184 -9.71 -6.26 7.34
N MET A 185 -10.69 -6.46 6.46
CA MET A 185 -11.90 -5.63 6.42
C MET A 185 -12.68 -5.70 7.75
N ARG A 186 -12.74 -6.88 8.38
CA ARG A 186 -13.35 -7.02 9.71
C ARG A 186 -12.57 -6.25 10.78
N GLN A 187 -11.25 -6.24 10.71
CA GLN A 187 -10.43 -5.45 11.63
C GLN A 187 -10.66 -3.95 11.45
N ALA A 188 -10.68 -3.46 10.22
CA ALA A 188 -11.01 -2.07 9.91
C ALA A 188 -12.40 -1.69 10.45
N GLN A 189 -13.39 -2.57 10.29
CA GLN A 189 -14.75 -2.34 10.81
C GLN A 189 -14.81 -2.25 12.33
N ARG A 190 -14.00 -3.02 13.08
CA ARG A 190 -13.95 -2.90 14.55
C ARG A 190 -13.49 -1.52 14.99
N LEU A 191 -12.47 -0.98 14.31
CA LEU A 191 -11.97 0.37 14.57
C LEU A 191 -13.03 1.42 14.21
N ALA A 192 -13.64 1.32 13.03
CA ALA A 192 -14.68 2.24 12.59
C ALA A 192 -15.88 2.29 13.57
N VAL A 193 -16.36 1.13 14.05
CA VAL A 193 -17.45 1.07 15.04
C VAL A 193 -17.07 1.75 16.35
N ARG A 194 -15.81 1.61 16.80
CA ARG A 194 -15.30 2.32 17.97
C ARG A 194 -15.31 3.84 17.74
N GLY A 195 -14.86 4.29 16.58
CA GLY A 195 -14.92 5.70 16.17
C GLY A 195 -16.34 6.26 16.17
N HIS A 196 -17.28 5.53 15.55
CA HIS A 196 -18.69 5.95 15.49
C HIS A 196 -19.34 6.06 16.87
N ARG A 197 -19.04 5.16 17.81
CA ARG A 197 -19.53 5.27 19.19
C ARG A 197 -19.00 6.51 19.91
N ALA A 198 -17.73 6.86 19.69
CA ALA A 198 -17.15 8.07 20.25
C ALA A 198 -17.75 9.34 19.62
N ALA A 199 -17.98 9.33 18.30
CA ALA A 199 -18.67 10.39 17.59
C ALA A 199 -20.11 10.57 18.10
N GLU A 200 -20.85 9.49 18.32
CA GLU A 200 -22.21 9.53 18.88
C GLU A 200 -22.21 10.15 20.29
N ALA A 201 -21.27 9.75 21.16
CA ALA A 201 -21.16 10.32 22.49
C ALA A 201 -20.86 11.83 22.43
N ALA A 202 -19.91 12.25 21.59
CA ALA A 202 -19.58 13.65 21.36
C ALA A 202 -20.78 14.46 20.83
N PHE A 203 -21.58 13.89 19.94
CA PHE A 203 -22.82 14.49 19.46
C PHE A 203 -23.82 14.70 20.60
N ARG A 204 -24.04 13.68 21.44
CA ARG A 204 -24.96 13.76 22.60
C ARG A 204 -24.51 14.78 23.66
N GLU A 205 -23.21 15.06 23.73
CA GLU A 205 -22.64 16.12 24.56
C GLU A 205 -22.81 17.53 23.97
N GLY A 206 -23.37 17.66 22.76
CA GLY A 206 -23.55 18.93 22.07
C GLY A 206 -22.25 19.52 21.51
N ARG A 207 -21.26 18.68 21.17
CA ARG A 207 -20.02 19.15 20.53
C ARG A 207 -20.29 19.58 19.08
N SER A 208 -19.46 20.50 18.58
CA SER A 208 -19.46 20.91 17.16
C SER A 208 -19.07 19.76 16.24
N GLU A 209 -19.35 19.89 14.94
CA GLU A 209 -18.91 18.94 13.90
C GLU A 209 -17.40 18.64 13.98
N PHE A 210 -16.58 19.68 14.15
CA PHE A 210 -15.14 19.53 14.35
C PHE A 210 -14.82 18.75 15.65
N GLY A 211 -15.53 19.03 16.74
CA GLY A 211 -15.36 18.29 18.00
C GLY A 211 -15.74 16.81 17.88
N ILE A 212 -16.78 16.49 17.11
CA ILE A 212 -17.21 15.12 16.80
C ILE A 212 -16.17 14.43 15.90
N HIS A 213 -15.63 15.13 14.90
CA HIS A 213 -14.54 14.63 14.05
C HIS A 213 -13.33 14.22 14.88
N MET A 214 -12.89 15.11 15.77
CA MET A 214 -11.73 14.85 16.63
C MET A 214 -11.99 13.68 17.59
N ALA A 215 -13.21 13.52 18.10
CA ALA A 215 -13.58 12.38 18.94
C ALA A 215 -13.52 11.05 18.16
N TYR A 216 -13.97 11.04 16.90
CA TYR A 216 -13.84 9.88 16.02
C TYR A 216 -12.36 9.51 15.81
N CYS A 217 -11.54 10.47 15.33
CA CYS A 217 -10.14 10.26 15.01
C CYS A 217 -9.34 9.77 16.23
N ALA A 218 -9.56 10.39 17.40
CA ALA A 218 -8.92 9.98 18.65
C ALA A 218 -9.31 8.55 19.07
N ALA A 219 -10.57 8.16 18.90
CA ALA A 219 -11.03 6.82 19.26
C ALA A 219 -10.52 5.73 18.31
N VAL A 220 -10.36 6.06 17.02
CA VAL A 220 -9.78 5.16 16.01
C VAL A 220 -8.25 5.11 16.10
N GLY A 221 -7.61 6.17 16.62
CA GLY A 221 -6.16 6.30 16.68
C GLY A 221 -5.54 6.61 15.32
N GLN A 222 -6.26 7.38 14.48
CA GLN A 222 -5.86 7.72 13.12
C GLN A 222 -6.00 9.22 12.90
N ASP A 223 -5.03 9.81 12.21
CA ASP A 223 -5.13 11.19 11.72
C ASP A 223 -6.08 11.26 10.51
N ALA A 224 -6.51 12.47 10.15
CA ALA A 224 -7.46 12.68 9.05
C ALA A 224 -6.98 12.10 7.70
N ASN A 225 -5.65 12.11 7.45
CA ASN A 225 -5.06 11.56 6.23
C ASN A 225 -4.91 10.03 6.25
N ASP A 226 -5.03 9.40 7.42
CA ASP A 226 -4.96 7.94 7.57
C ASP A 226 -6.33 7.27 7.37
N LEU A 227 -7.40 8.06 7.43
CA LEU A 227 -8.75 7.59 7.14
C LEU A 227 -8.86 7.20 5.66
N PRO A 228 -9.67 6.16 5.32
CA PRO A 228 -9.85 5.73 3.94
C PRO A 228 -10.51 6.80 3.05
N TYR A 229 -11.21 7.76 3.66
CA TYR A 229 -11.82 8.93 3.03
C TYR A 229 -12.06 10.01 4.10
N GLY A 230 -12.25 11.25 3.67
CA GLY A 230 -12.61 12.35 4.57
C GLY A 230 -13.97 12.09 5.24
N ASN A 231 -13.98 12.07 6.57
CA ASN A 231 -15.21 11.89 7.34
C ASN A 231 -16.27 12.93 6.95
N ILE A 232 -17.52 12.48 6.85
CA ILE A 232 -18.69 13.35 6.69
C ILE A 232 -19.35 13.45 8.06
N ILE A 233 -19.36 14.66 8.62
CA ILE A 233 -19.97 14.96 9.92
C ILE A 233 -20.78 16.21 9.73
N ALA A 234 -22.10 16.09 9.90
CA ALA A 234 -23.05 17.13 9.61
C ALA A 234 -24.02 17.27 10.78
N LEU A 235 -24.31 18.51 11.19
CA LEU A 235 -25.38 18.88 12.11
C LEU A 235 -26.38 19.80 11.41
N ASP A 236 -27.63 19.78 11.87
CA ASP A 236 -28.66 20.72 11.39
C ASP A 236 -28.35 22.11 11.98
N GLU A 237 -27.69 22.98 11.23
CA GLU A 237 -27.52 24.40 11.60
C GLU A 237 -28.85 25.16 11.57
#